data_AF-A0A357I6U3-F1
#
_entry.id   AF-A0A357I6U3-F1
#
_cell.length_a   1.000
_cell.length_b   1.000
_cell.length_c   1.000
_cell.angle_alpha   90.00
_cell.angle_beta   90.00
_cell.angle_gamma   90.00
#
_symmetry.space_group_name_H-M   'P 1'
#
loop_
_entity.id
_entity.type
_entity.pdbx_description
1 polymer ?
#
loop_
_entity_poly.entity_id
_entity_poly.type
_entity_poly.pdbx_seq_one_letter_code
_entity_poly.pdbx_strand_id
1 'polypeptide(L)' 'MQAPMAGVQDTALAITVNSAGGLGSLPCAMLSPSQLAAELQALKQAKGAAIHANFFFHAVRLTMMQIYRRGGERR' A
#
# COMPACT_ATOMS: atom_id res chain seq x y z
N MET A 1 -3.87 -10.13 12.70
CA MET A 1 -3.55 -9.48 11.41
C MET A 1 -2.05 -9.30 11.37
N GLN A 2 -1.40 -9.72 10.30
CA GLN A 2 0.05 -9.55 10.14
C GLN A 2 0.34 -8.07 9.83
N ALA A 3 1.30 -7.47 10.55
CA ALA A 3 1.56 -6.03 10.48
C ALA A 3 2.36 -5.66 9.22
N PRO A 4 1.91 -4.66 8.43
CA PRO A 4 2.60 -4.25 7.21
C PRO A 4 3.94 -3.58 7.53
N MET A 5 5.06 -4.22 7.17
CA MET A 5 6.41 -3.66 7.26
C MET A 5 6.92 -3.29 5.87
N ALA A 6 6.85 -2.01 5.51
CA ALA A 6 7.33 -1.53 4.22
C ALA A 6 8.85 -1.77 4.09
N GLY A 7 9.27 -2.46 3.03
CA GLY A 7 10.69 -2.76 2.72
C GLY A 7 11.23 -4.12 3.18
N VAL A 8 10.53 -4.86 4.04
CA VAL A 8 10.98 -6.20 4.53
C VAL A 8 9.95 -7.31 4.24
N GLN A 9 8.74 -6.95 3.78
CA GLN A 9 7.65 -7.89 3.61
C GLN A 9 7.35 -8.19 2.14
N ASP A 10 7.46 -9.47 1.78
CA ASP A 10 7.23 -10.00 0.43
C ASP A 10 5.86 -10.67 0.33
N THR A 11 5.27 -10.70 -0.87
CA THR A 11 3.92 -11.19 -1.15
C THR A 11 3.75 -12.68 -0.81
N ALA A 12 4.85 -13.43 -0.84
CA ALA A 12 4.92 -14.80 -0.34
C ALA A 12 4.44 -14.91 1.12
N LEU A 13 4.83 -13.97 2.00
CA LEU A 13 4.42 -14.01 3.42
C LEU A 13 2.93 -13.71 3.58
N ALA A 14 2.38 -12.79 2.79
CA ALA A 14 0.94 -12.50 2.79
C ALA A 14 0.12 -13.72 2.35
N ILE A 15 0.62 -14.46 1.34
CA ILE A 15 0.01 -15.71 0.87
C ILE A 15 0.12 -16.80 1.96
N THR A 16 1.27 -16.99 2.59
CA THR A 16 1.45 -18.01 3.64
C THR A 16 0.55 -17.77 4.86
N VAL A 17 0.46 -16.53 5.34
CA VAL A 17 -0.43 -16.17 6.46
C VAL A 17 -1.89 -16.43 6.08
N ASN A 18 -2.26 -16.15 4.83
CA ASN A 18 -3.60 -16.41 4.33
C ASN A 18 -3.92 -17.90 4.26
N SER A 19 -3.03 -18.71 3.69
CA SER A 19 -3.18 -20.17 3.63
C SER A 19 -3.22 -20.84 5.01
N ALA A 20 -2.63 -20.21 6.03
CA ALA A 20 -2.69 -20.65 7.44
C ALA A 20 -3.98 -20.24 8.17
N GLY A 21 -4.94 -19.57 7.50
CA GLY A 21 -6.20 -19.08 8.07
C GLY A 21 -6.12 -17.71 8.74
N GLY A 22 -4.99 -17.00 8.60
CA GLY A 22 -4.79 -15.64 9.07
C GLY A 22 -5.08 -14.57 8.01
N LEU A 23 -5.14 -13.30 8.41
CA LEU A 23 -5.26 -12.17 7.48
C LEU A 23 -3.87 -11.63 7.12
N GLY A 24 -3.40 -11.94 5.91
CA GLY A 24 -2.16 -11.40 5.34
C GLY A 24 -2.31 -9.93 4.95
N SER A 25 -1.23 -9.15 5.03
CA SER A 25 -1.22 -7.73 4.66
C SER A 25 -0.19 -7.42 3.56
N LEU A 26 -0.57 -6.56 2.62
CA LEU A 26 0.30 -6.06 1.55
C LEU A 26 0.67 -4.59 1.83
N PRO A 27 1.96 -4.25 1.99
CA PRO A 27 2.40 -2.86 2.16
C PRO A 27 2.42 -2.12 0.81
N CYS A 28 1.27 -1.57 0.41
CA CYS A 28 1.12 -0.86 -0.86
C CYS A 28 1.74 0.55 -0.89
N ALA A 29 2.04 1.11 0.27
CA ALA A 29 2.47 2.51 0.41
C ALA A 29 3.78 2.88 -0.30
N MET A 30 4.63 1.89 -0.62
CA MET A 30 5.90 2.07 -1.34
C MET A 30 5.91 1.42 -2.73
N LEU A 31 4.81 0.80 -3.16
CA LEU A 31 4.73 0.16 -4.48
C LEU A 31 4.39 1.19 -5.54
N SER A 32 5.06 1.12 -6.68
CA SER A 32 4.58 1.81 -7.88
C SER A 32 3.24 1.18 -8.35
N PRO A 33 2.45 1.89 -9.16
CA PRO A 33 1.19 1.34 -9.69
C PRO A 33 1.37 0.04 -10.46
N SER A 34 2.46 -0.11 -11.22
CA SER A 34 2.74 -1.33 -11.98
C SER A 34 3.16 -2.49 -11.08
N GLN A 35 3.95 -2.21 -10.03
CA GLN A 35 4.30 -3.22 -9.01
C GLN A 35 3.06 -3.68 -8.26
N LEU A 36 2.21 -2.76 -7.80
CA LEU A 36 0.96 -3.11 -7.13
C LEU A 36 0.05 -3.99 -8.01
N ALA A 37 -0.05 -3.70 -9.31
CA ALA A 37 -0.84 -4.51 -10.23
C ALA A 37 -0.31 -5.96 -10.33
N ALA A 38 1.02 -6.13 -10.39
CA ALA A 38 1.65 -7.45 -10.40
C ALA A 38 1.38 -8.22 -9.10
N GLU A 39 1.51 -7.57 -7.93
CA GLU A 39 1.25 -8.21 -6.63
C GLU A 39 -0.21 -8.63 -6.48
N LEU A 40 -1.14 -7.78 -6.91
CA LEU A 40 -2.58 -8.11 -6.90
C LEU A 40 -2.90 -9.27 -7.85
N GLN A 41 -2.20 -9.39 -8.98
CA GLN A 41 -2.37 -10.50 -9.91
C GLN A 41 -1.86 -11.81 -9.30
N ALA A 42 -0.71 -11.80 -8.64
CA ALA A 42 -0.18 -12.96 -7.91
C ALA A 42 -1.15 -13.41 -6.80
N LEU A 43 -1.71 -12.46 -6.04
CA LEU A 43 -2.69 -12.74 -4.99
C LEU A 43 -4.00 -13.31 -5.54
N LYS A 44 -4.46 -12.84 -6.71
CA LYS A 44 -5.64 -13.41 -7.39
C LYS A 44 -5.42 -14.87 -7.82
N GLN A 45 -4.20 -15.21 -8.25
CA GLN A 45 -3.85 -16.57 -8.66
C GLN A 45 -3.75 -17.55 -7.48
N ALA A 46 -3.42 -17.06 -6.28
CA ALA A 46 -3.21 -17.87 -5.09
C ALA A 46 -4.50 -18.48 -4.46
N LYS A 47 -5.69 -18.32 -5.08
CA LYS A 47 -7.01 -18.77 -4.57
C LYS A 47 -7.30 -18.37 -3.11
N GLY A 48 -8.00 -17.24 -2.96
CA GLY A 48 -8.99 -17.02 -1.90
C GLY A 48 -8.48 -16.83 -0.46
N ALA A 49 -8.28 -15.57 -0.06
CA ALA A 49 -9.07 -14.96 1.01
C ALA A 49 -8.92 -13.43 0.97
N ALA A 50 -9.59 -12.74 1.90
CA ALA A 50 -9.41 -11.32 2.14
C ALA A 50 -7.93 -11.02 2.45
N ILE A 51 -7.44 -9.89 1.95
CA ILE A 51 -6.10 -9.35 2.25
C ILE A 51 -6.25 -7.95 2.82
N HIS A 52 -5.33 -7.54 3.68
CA HIS A 52 -5.26 -6.17 4.20
C HIS A 52 -4.28 -5.34 3.37
N ALA A 53 -4.76 -4.39 2.56
CA ALA A 53 -3.92 -3.49 1.78
C ALA A 53 -3.60 -2.21 2.57
N ASN A 54 -2.31 -1.88 2.73
CA ASN A 54 -1.87 -0.74 3.53
C ASN A 54 -1.32 0.41 2.67
N PHE A 55 -1.89 1.61 2.81
CA PHE A 55 -1.50 2.82 2.10
C PHE A 55 -1.16 3.95 3.08
N PHE A 56 -0.19 4.80 2.75
CA PHE A 56 0.03 6.04 3.49
C PHE A 56 -1.02 7.08 3.10
N PHE A 57 -1.60 7.72 4.11
CA PHE A 57 -2.51 8.85 3.96
C PHE A 57 -1.98 10.05 4.74
N HIS A 58 -0.87 10.61 4.26
CA HIS A 58 -0.22 11.75 4.91
C HIS A 58 -0.52 13.05 4.16
N ALA A 59 -0.73 14.13 4.91
CA ALA A 59 -0.79 15.46 4.32
C ALA A 59 0.57 15.77 3.69
N VAL A 60 0.56 16.08 2.38
CA VAL A 60 1.76 16.58 1.71
C VAL A 60 2.18 17.87 2.40
N ARG A 61 3.37 17.88 3.00
CA ARG A 61 3.94 19.10 3.56
C ARG A 61 4.26 20.04 2.40
N LEU A 62 3.56 21.16 2.34
CA LEU A 62 3.82 22.18 1.35
C LEU A 62 5.02 23.03 1.77
N THR A 63 5.86 23.38 0.81
CA THR A 63 6.90 24.41 1.01
C THR A 63 6.26 25.80 1.02
N MET A 64 6.97 26.79 1.57
CA MET A 64 6.50 28.18 1.59
C MET A 64 6.11 28.69 0.19
N MET A 65 6.88 28.30 -0.84
CA MET A 65 6.61 28.66 -2.24
C MET A 65 5.34 28.00 -2.82
N GLN A 66 5.00 26.79 -2.36
CA GLN A 66 3.76 26.10 -2.76
C GLN A 66 2.53 26.65 -2.02
N ILE A 67 2.70 27.08 -0.76
CA ILE A 67 1.66 27.75 0.02
C ILE A 67 1.28 29.08 -0.65
N TYR A 68 2.28 29.88 -1.04
CA TYR A 68 2.04 31.18 -1.68
C TYR A 68 1.29 31.04 -3.01
N ARG A 69 1.67 30.07 -3.87
CA ARG A 69 0.96 29.79 -5.14
C ARG A 69 -0.51 29.40 -4.92
N ARG A 70 -0.80 28.52 -3.95
CA ARG A 70 -2.18 28.12 -3.61
C ARG A 70 -3.01 29.22 -2.94
N GLY A 71 -2.35 30.22 -2.35
CA GLY A 71 -3.02 31.40 -1.79
C GLY A 71 -3.40 32.44 -2.85
N GLY A 72 -2.68 32.49 -3.98
CA GLY A 72 -2.95 33.40 -5.09
C GLY A 72 -4.15 33.01 -5.98
N GLU A 73 -4.48 31.72 -6.05
CA GLU A 73 -5.66 31.21 -6.80
C GLU A 73 -6.99 31.35 -6.03
N ARG A 74 -6.95 31.79 -4.76
CA ARG A 74 -8.14 31.99 -3.91
C ARG A 74 -8.51 33.47 -3.72
N ARG A 75 -8.23 34.31 -4.72
CA ARG A 75 -8.68 35.71 -4.78
C ARG A 75 -9.50 35.94 -6.04
#